data_AF-A0A382HGH3-F1
#
_entry.id   AF-A0A382HGH3-F1
#
_cell.length_a   1.000
_cell.length_b   1.000
_cell.length_c   1.000
_cell.angle_alpha   90.00
_cell.angle_beta   90.00
_cell.angle_gamma   90.00
#
_symmetry.space_group_name_H-M   'P 1'
#
loop_
_entity.id
_entity.type
_entity.pdbx_description
1 polymer ?
#
loop_
_entity_poly.entity_id
_entity_poly.type
_entity_poly.pdbx_seq_one_letter_code
_entity_poly.pdbx_strand_id
1 'polypeptide(L)'
;MPVWVNYFVADKIPEHIVMENPSIVIKNDVISVASYNFSIDYPYDDFPNDFIYEFSAEYSGSPLLQISVIKPDQSKLLLLSTSLPYSDKKIIHNERIFSTDDSIKKNVQMQSAKMGLYKEDASSEDLIFSDKDGQGLKGDYLFLANVYGVDEQVEIFNSKLILGGKAFGLMGTDELRRDLMVGLLWGTPLALFIGIAVAVGSVIVGLIYGVYAGFKGRKTDEALMRFNDVIYALP
;
A
#
# COMPACT_ATOMS: atom_id res chain seq x y z
N MET A 1 6.94 2.49 6.98
CA MET A 1 8.40 2.20 6.93
C MET A 1 8.80 1.76 5.53
N PRO A 2 10.06 1.84 5.11
CA PRO A 2 10.53 1.21 3.87
C PRO A 2 10.58 -0.32 3.94
N VAL A 3 10.41 -1.01 2.82
CA VAL A 3 10.44 -2.48 2.71
C VAL A 3 11.77 -3.08 3.19
N TRP A 4 12.90 -2.45 2.88
CA TRP A 4 14.22 -2.98 3.25
C TRP A 4 14.47 -3.03 4.76
N VAL A 5 13.62 -2.39 5.58
CA VAL A 5 13.69 -2.51 7.05
C VAL A 5 13.56 -3.97 7.49
N ASN A 6 12.81 -4.80 6.75
CA ASN A 6 12.68 -6.23 7.01
C ASN A 6 14.00 -7.02 6.93
N TYR A 7 15.08 -6.46 6.37
CA TYR A 7 16.40 -7.10 6.39
C TYR A 7 17.14 -6.95 7.72
N PHE A 8 16.73 -6.01 8.57
CA PHE A 8 17.44 -5.64 9.79
C PHE A 8 16.66 -5.93 11.07
N VAL A 9 15.35 -6.21 10.96
CA VAL A 9 14.48 -6.52 12.11
C VAL A 9 14.35 -8.04 12.25
N ALA A 10 14.32 -8.52 13.50
CA ALA A 10 14.12 -9.93 13.80
C ALA A 10 12.70 -10.40 13.42
N ASP A 11 11.69 -9.63 13.83
CA ASP A 11 10.29 -9.85 13.50
C ASP A 11 9.93 -9.10 12.23
N LYS A 12 9.52 -9.83 11.18
CA LYS A 12 9.22 -9.21 9.89
C LYS A 12 7.87 -8.53 9.94
N ILE A 13 7.85 -7.27 9.50
CA ILE A 13 6.63 -6.47 9.39
C ILE A 13 5.99 -6.65 8.01
N PRO A 14 4.65 -6.65 7.93
CA PRO A 14 3.95 -6.87 6.67
C PRO A 14 4.18 -5.72 5.70
N GLU A 15 4.47 -6.09 4.45
CA GLU A 15 4.60 -5.16 3.34
C GLU A 15 3.24 -4.88 2.71
N HIS A 16 3.10 -3.69 2.11
CA HIS A 16 1.90 -3.33 1.38
C HIS A 16 1.84 -4.10 0.07
N ILE A 17 0.81 -4.92 -0.08
CA ILE A 17 0.65 -5.81 -1.24
C ILE A 17 -0.63 -5.44 -1.97
N VAL A 18 -0.53 -5.33 -3.28
CA VAL A 18 -1.64 -5.01 -4.17
C VAL A 18 -1.73 -6.11 -5.23
N MET A 19 -2.88 -6.75 -5.34
CA MET A 19 -3.14 -7.82 -6.30
C MET A 19 -4.31 -7.46 -7.19
N GLU A 20 -4.10 -7.43 -8.50
CA GLU A 20 -5.10 -7.00 -9.50
C GLU A 20 -5.50 -8.12 -10.47
N ASN A 21 -4.76 -9.24 -10.49
CA ASN A 21 -4.95 -10.35 -11.42
C ASN A 21 -5.28 -11.64 -10.68
N PRO A 22 -6.53 -11.82 -10.20
CA PRO A 22 -6.93 -13.06 -9.56
C PRO A 22 -6.94 -14.22 -10.57
N SER A 23 -6.72 -15.43 -10.06
CA SER A 23 -7.03 -16.64 -10.83
C SER A 23 -8.54 -16.83 -10.84
N ILE A 24 -9.13 -16.90 -12.03
CA ILE A 24 -10.58 -16.96 -12.20
C ILE A 24 -10.99 -18.40 -12.49
N VAL A 25 -11.91 -18.93 -11.69
CA VAL A 25 -12.56 -20.22 -11.93
C VAL A 25 -14.04 -19.98 -12.13
N ILE A 26 -14.53 -20.20 -13.35
CA ILE A 26 -15.95 -20.08 -13.68
C ILE A 26 -16.53 -21.48 -13.79
N LYS A 27 -17.57 -21.74 -13.01
CA LYS A 27 -18.36 -22.96 -13.11
C LYS A 27 -19.77 -22.61 -13.57
N ASN A 28 -20.10 -23.02 -14.78
CA ASN A 28 -21.41 -22.81 -15.39
C ASN A 28 -22.25 -24.08 -15.19
N ASP A 29 -23.09 -24.06 -14.17
CA ASP A 29 -24.14 -25.05 -13.93
C ASP A 29 -25.50 -24.33 -13.85
N VAL A 30 -26.53 -24.89 -13.21
CA VAL A 30 -27.81 -24.20 -12.94
C VAL A 30 -27.62 -22.88 -12.17
N ILE A 31 -26.54 -22.79 -11.37
CA ILE A 31 -26.07 -21.54 -10.73
C ILE A 31 -24.69 -21.25 -11.31
N SER A 32 -24.50 -20.05 -11.87
CA SER A 32 -23.20 -19.60 -12.34
C SER A 32 -22.37 -19.16 -11.13
N VAL A 33 -21.17 -19.73 -10.98
CA VAL A 33 -20.23 -19.34 -9.93
C VAL A 33 -18.95 -18.84 -10.57
N ALA A 34 -18.62 -17.57 -10.32
CA ALA A 34 -17.33 -16.99 -10.66
C ALA A 34 -16.50 -16.83 -9.39
N SER A 35 -15.40 -17.56 -9.30
CA SER A 35 -14.47 -17.52 -8.17
C SER A 35 -13.21 -16.77 -8.55
N TYR A 36 -12.93 -15.68 -7.85
CA TYR A 36 -11.73 -14.85 -8.00
C TYR A 36 -10.79 -15.15 -6.84
N ASN A 37 -9.67 -15.79 -7.16
CA ASN A 37 -8.75 -16.34 -6.17
C ASN A 37 -7.47 -15.49 -6.10
N PHE A 38 -7.13 -15.03 -4.90
CA PHE A 38 -5.91 -14.28 -4.60
C PHE A 38 -5.04 -15.09 -3.63
N SER A 39 -3.91 -15.57 -4.13
CA SER A 39 -2.94 -16.33 -3.34
C SER A 39 -1.85 -15.39 -2.82
N ILE A 40 -1.56 -15.47 -1.53
CA ILE A 40 -0.57 -14.62 -0.85
C ILE A 40 0.36 -15.52 -0.05
N ASP A 41 1.65 -15.48 -0.35
CA ASP A 41 2.68 -15.98 0.56
C ASP A 41 2.91 -14.91 1.64
N TYR A 42 2.61 -15.24 2.90
CA TYR A 42 2.68 -14.33 4.03
C TYR A 42 3.83 -14.72 4.98
N PRO A 43 5.05 -14.17 4.77
CA PRO A 43 6.24 -14.51 5.57
C PRO A 43 6.42 -13.64 6.82
N TYR A 44 5.41 -12.91 7.27
CA TYR A 44 5.51 -11.87 8.29
C TYR A 44 5.08 -12.35 9.68
N ASP A 45 5.68 -11.78 10.72
CA ASP A 45 5.43 -12.10 12.13
C ASP A 45 4.30 -11.25 12.74
N ASP A 46 3.99 -10.13 12.11
CA ASP A 46 3.06 -9.09 12.57
C ASP A 46 1.92 -8.92 11.56
N PHE A 47 0.76 -8.43 12.01
CA PHE A 47 -0.49 -8.38 11.23
C PHE A 47 -0.56 -7.16 10.31
N PRO A 48 -1.27 -7.24 9.17
CA PRO A 48 -1.49 -6.07 8.32
C PRO A 48 -2.36 -5.04 9.08
N ASN A 49 -2.28 -3.78 8.67
CA ASN A 49 -3.10 -2.70 9.22
C ASN A 49 -4.56 -2.79 8.77
N ASP A 50 -4.79 -3.17 7.52
CA ASP A 50 -6.11 -3.36 6.92
C ASP A 50 -6.05 -4.34 5.74
N PHE A 51 -7.21 -4.75 5.24
CA PHE A 51 -7.33 -5.25 3.88
C PHE A 51 -8.54 -4.62 3.19
N ILE A 52 -8.44 -4.45 1.88
CA ILE A 52 -9.46 -3.83 1.06
C ILE A 52 -9.70 -4.70 -0.15
N TYR A 53 -10.95 -5.05 -0.40
CA TYR A 53 -11.36 -5.69 -1.64
C TYR A 53 -12.15 -4.70 -2.48
N GLU A 54 -11.63 -4.36 -3.66
CA GLU A 54 -12.22 -3.43 -4.62
C GLU A 54 -12.58 -4.19 -5.89
N PHE A 55 -13.77 -3.99 -6.41
CA PHE A 55 -14.20 -4.68 -7.62
C PHE A 55 -15.20 -3.88 -8.43
N SER A 56 -15.23 -4.15 -9.74
CA SER A 56 -16.26 -3.69 -10.67
C SER A 56 -17.02 -4.91 -11.19
N ALA A 57 -18.31 -5.02 -10.90
CA ALA A 57 -19.13 -6.12 -11.37
C ALA A 57 -20.09 -5.64 -12.45
N GLU A 58 -20.15 -6.36 -13.57
CA GLU A 58 -21.23 -6.27 -14.54
C GLU A 58 -22.25 -7.37 -14.27
N TYR A 59 -23.47 -6.99 -13.90
CA TYR A 59 -24.52 -7.95 -13.56
C TYR A 59 -25.93 -7.41 -13.74
N SER A 60 -26.87 -8.33 -13.57
CA SER A 60 -28.33 -8.17 -13.60
C SER A 60 -28.92 -8.98 -12.45
N GLY A 61 -30.12 -8.64 -11.98
CA GLY A 61 -30.73 -9.25 -10.81
C GLY A 61 -29.99 -8.88 -9.52
N SER A 62 -29.93 -9.81 -8.56
CA SER A 62 -29.25 -9.61 -7.27
C SER A 62 -28.33 -10.80 -6.97
N PRO A 63 -27.13 -10.83 -7.57
CA PRO A 63 -26.17 -11.90 -7.34
C PRO A 63 -25.61 -11.83 -5.91
N LEU A 64 -25.23 -12.98 -5.36
CA LEU A 64 -24.64 -13.09 -4.03
C LEU A 64 -23.11 -13.00 -4.13
N LEU A 65 -22.51 -12.01 -3.48
CA LEU A 65 -21.07 -11.91 -3.26
C LEU A 65 -20.70 -12.58 -1.93
N GLN A 66 -19.77 -13.52 -2.00
CA GLN A 66 -19.21 -14.19 -0.83
C GLN A 66 -17.68 -14.05 -0.84
N ILE A 67 -17.13 -13.45 0.20
CA ILE A 67 -15.68 -13.31 0.39
C ILE A 67 -15.26 -14.21 1.53
N SER A 68 -14.28 -15.08 1.29
CA SER A 68 -13.72 -15.96 2.32
C SER A 68 -12.20 -16.00 2.21
N VAL A 69 -11.54 -16.35 3.31
CA VAL A 69 -10.11 -16.58 3.35
C VAL A 69 -9.85 -18.00 3.87
N ILE A 70 -8.94 -18.71 3.21
CA ILE A 70 -8.37 -19.95 3.70
C ILE A 70 -7.01 -19.60 4.27
N LYS A 71 -6.83 -19.89 5.55
CA LYS A 71 -5.58 -19.66 6.29
C LYS A 71 -4.57 -20.80 6.04
N PRO A 72 -3.28 -20.62 6.39
CA PRO A 72 -2.26 -21.67 6.30
C PRO A 72 -2.59 -22.94 7.10
N ASP A 73 -3.36 -22.81 8.18
CA ASP A 73 -3.86 -23.93 9.00
C ASP A 73 -5.03 -24.71 8.36
N GLN A 74 -5.35 -24.41 7.09
CA GLN A 74 -6.46 -24.95 6.29
C GLN A 74 -7.86 -24.59 6.81
N SER A 75 -7.97 -23.78 7.86
CA SER A 75 -9.28 -23.31 8.31
C SER A 75 -9.79 -22.20 7.39
N LYS A 76 -11.09 -22.28 7.08
CA LYS A 76 -11.78 -21.33 6.22
C LYS A 76 -12.58 -20.35 7.07
N LEU A 77 -12.39 -19.06 6.84
CA LEU A 77 -13.13 -17.98 7.46
C LEU A 77 -13.97 -17.26 6.40
N LEU A 78 -15.29 -17.20 6.62
CA LEU A 78 -16.18 -16.37 5.83
C LEU A 78 -16.06 -14.92 6.29
N LEU A 79 -15.57 -14.03 5.43
CA LEU A 79 -15.40 -12.62 5.75
C LEU A 79 -16.71 -11.87 5.51
N LEU A 80 -17.28 -12.02 4.31
CA LEU A 80 -18.49 -11.33 3.92
C LEU A 80 -19.41 -12.24 3.12
N SER A 81 -20.72 -12.08 3.30
CA SER A 81 -21.74 -12.69 2.45
C SER A 81 -22.86 -11.66 2.30
N THR A 82 -22.97 -11.04 1.12
CA THR A 82 -23.97 -10.00 0.85
C THR A 82 -24.46 -10.08 -0.58
N SER A 83 -25.72 -9.72 -0.81
CA SER A 83 -26.29 -9.61 -2.15
C SER A 83 -25.95 -8.26 -2.76
N LEU A 84 -25.54 -8.23 -4.02
CA LEU A 84 -25.38 -6.96 -4.74
C LEU A 84 -26.75 -6.30 -4.98
N PRO A 85 -26.80 -4.96 -5.08
CA PRO A 85 -28.04 -4.22 -5.31
C PRO A 85 -28.82 -4.74 -6.51
N TYR A 86 -30.12 -4.99 -6.32
CA TYR A 86 -30.97 -5.51 -7.40
C TYR A 86 -31.06 -4.53 -8.58
N SER A 87 -31.00 -5.06 -9.80
CA SER A 87 -31.23 -4.31 -11.03
C SER A 87 -31.95 -5.17 -12.07
N ASP A 88 -33.01 -4.63 -12.69
CA ASP A 88 -33.72 -5.30 -13.80
C ASP A 88 -32.93 -5.26 -15.13
N LYS A 89 -31.84 -4.48 -15.19
CA LYS A 89 -31.00 -4.31 -16.39
C LYS A 89 -29.56 -4.60 -16.03
N LYS A 90 -28.77 -4.99 -17.04
CA LYS A 90 -27.32 -5.11 -16.91
C LYS A 90 -26.71 -3.75 -16.53
N ILE A 91 -26.08 -3.69 -15.36
CA ILE A 91 -25.41 -2.50 -14.81
C ILE A 91 -23.96 -2.81 -14.45
N ILE A 92 -23.16 -1.76 -14.39
CA ILE A 92 -21.83 -1.80 -13.79
C ILE A 92 -21.94 -1.24 -12.37
N HIS A 93 -21.54 -2.03 -11.38
CA HIS A 93 -21.47 -1.63 -9.99
C HIS A 93 -20.01 -1.63 -9.53
N ASN A 94 -19.60 -0.58 -8.83
CA ASN A 94 -18.28 -0.47 -8.25
C ASN A 94 -18.41 -0.41 -6.74
N GLU A 95 -17.69 -1.28 -6.04
CA GLU A 95 -17.72 -1.33 -4.58
C GLU A 95 -16.30 -1.53 -4.04
N ARG A 96 -16.08 -0.94 -2.87
CA ARG A 96 -14.85 -1.11 -2.09
C ARG A 96 -15.25 -1.52 -0.68
N ILE A 97 -14.83 -2.73 -0.31
CA ILE A 97 -15.13 -3.37 0.96
C ILE A 97 -13.88 -3.25 1.84
N PHE A 98 -14.06 -2.78 3.07
CA PHE A 98 -12.98 -2.58 4.02
C PHE A 98 -13.06 -3.62 5.12
N SER A 99 -11.90 -4.10 5.57
CA SER A 99 -11.80 -5.01 6.70
C SER A 99 -12.40 -4.50 8.01
N THR A 100 -12.51 -3.18 8.14
CA THR A 100 -13.13 -2.47 9.26
C THR A 100 -14.66 -2.45 9.22
N ASP A 101 -15.27 -2.90 8.12
CA ASP A 101 -16.73 -2.92 7.98
C ASP A 101 -17.37 -3.83 9.05
N ASP A 102 -18.47 -3.36 9.64
CA ASP A 102 -19.15 -4.05 10.75
C ASP A 102 -19.57 -5.48 10.39
N SER A 103 -19.95 -5.73 9.14
CA SER A 103 -20.34 -7.04 8.63
C SER A 103 -19.16 -8.02 8.67
N ILE A 104 -17.98 -7.59 8.23
CA ILE A 104 -16.73 -8.37 8.28
C ILE A 104 -16.33 -8.59 9.72
N LYS A 105 -16.25 -7.53 10.52
CA LYS A 105 -15.85 -7.61 11.93
C LYS A 105 -16.71 -8.62 12.69
N LYS A 106 -18.04 -8.56 12.56
CA LYS A 106 -18.97 -9.49 13.21
C LYS A 106 -18.79 -10.93 12.73
N ASN A 107 -18.66 -11.16 11.42
CA ASN A 107 -18.51 -12.49 10.85
C ASN A 107 -17.20 -13.17 11.29
N VAL A 108 -16.10 -12.41 11.27
CA VAL A 108 -14.78 -12.88 11.68
C VAL A 108 -14.75 -13.14 13.18
N GLN A 109 -15.26 -12.22 14.01
CA GLN A 109 -15.36 -12.42 15.46
C GLN A 109 -16.18 -13.65 15.84
N MET A 110 -17.35 -13.82 15.22
CA MET A 110 -18.23 -14.97 15.49
C MET A 110 -17.55 -16.31 15.15
N GLN A 111 -16.86 -16.39 14.01
CA GLN A 111 -16.16 -17.62 13.61
C GLN A 111 -14.91 -17.86 14.43
N SER A 112 -14.16 -16.81 14.75
CA SER A 112 -12.95 -16.90 15.59
C SER A 112 -13.29 -17.33 17.01
N ALA A 113 -14.44 -16.91 17.55
CA ALA A 113 -14.94 -17.39 18.85
C ALA A 113 -15.21 -18.91 18.85
N LYS A 114 -15.77 -19.45 17.76
CA LYS A 114 -15.97 -20.90 17.60
C LYS A 114 -14.65 -21.67 17.51
N MET A 115 -13.58 -21.01 17.04
CA MET A 115 -12.24 -21.58 16.90
C MET A 115 -11.37 -21.38 18.17
N GLY A 116 -11.88 -20.70 19.20
CA GLY A 116 -11.12 -20.39 20.42
C GLY A 116 -10.09 -19.27 20.25
N LEU A 117 -10.17 -18.49 19.18
CA LEU A 117 -9.23 -17.41 18.80
C LEU A 117 -9.72 -16.01 19.19
N TYR A 118 -10.89 -15.91 19.84
CA TYR A 118 -11.53 -14.62 20.10
C TYR A 118 -10.83 -13.83 21.21
N LYS A 119 -10.60 -12.55 20.92
CA LYS A 119 -10.19 -11.51 21.89
C LYS A 119 -11.13 -10.32 21.72
N GLU A 120 -11.54 -9.72 22.84
CA GLU A 120 -12.61 -8.71 22.89
C GLU A 120 -12.33 -7.47 22.03
N ASP A 121 -11.06 -7.04 21.99
CA ASP A 121 -10.60 -5.86 21.25
C ASP A 121 -9.77 -6.18 19.99
N ALA A 122 -9.75 -7.44 19.54
CA ALA A 122 -8.97 -7.81 18.35
C ALA A 122 -9.56 -7.23 17.07
N SER A 123 -8.67 -6.75 16.19
CA SER A 123 -9.01 -6.32 14.84
C SER A 123 -9.41 -7.51 13.96
N SER A 124 -10.03 -7.25 12.80
CA SER A 124 -10.35 -8.32 11.84
C SER A 124 -9.07 -9.01 11.36
N GLU A 125 -8.00 -8.23 11.19
CA GLU A 125 -6.67 -8.65 10.76
C GLU A 125 -6.02 -9.54 11.81
N ASP A 126 -6.06 -9.16 13.09
CA ASP A 126 -5.51 -9.96 14.18
C ASP A 126 -6.17 -11.34 14.17
N LEU A 127 -7.48 -11.41 14.00
CA LEU A 127 -8.24 -12.67 14.00
C LEU A 127 -7.99 -13.54 12.75
N ILE A 128 -7.69 -12.92 11.60
CA ILE A 128 -7.42 -13.64 10.35
C ILE A 128 -5.95 -14.10 10.28
N PHE A 129 -5.02 -13.26 10.72
CA PHE A 129 -3.58 -13.45 10.56
C PHE A 129 -2.89 -13.98 11.80
N SER A 130 -3.62 -14.34 12.87
CA SER A 130 -3.04 -14.97 14.06
C SER A 130 -3.26 -16.48 14.15
N ASP A 131 -2.33 -17.14 14.83
CA ASP A 131 -2.48 -18.49 15.35
C ASP A 131 -3.17 -18.48 16.74
N LYS A 132 -3.40 -19.66 17.31
CA LYS A 132 -4.01 -19.89 18.65
C LYS A 132 -3.31 -19.15 19.78
N ASP A 133 -2.01 -18.97 19.66
CA ASP A 133 -1.21 -18.23 20.64
C ASP A 133 -1.23 -16.70 20.40
N GLY A 134 -1.91 -16.24 19.35
CA GLY A 134 -2.01 -14.82 19.01
C GLY A 134 -0.76 -14.25 18.33
N GLN A 135 0.10 -15.10 17.77
CA GLN A 135 1.27 -14.71 16.98
C GLN A 135 0.94 -14.73 15.47
N GLY A 136 1.70 -13.99 14.65
CA GLY A 136 1.55 -14.01 13.19
C GLY A 136 1.63 -15.42 12.61
N LEU A 137 0.57 -15.83 11.93
CA LEU A 137 0.48 -17.13 11.27
C LEU A 137 1.10 -17.01 9.87
N LYS A 138 2.32 -17.51 9.73
CA LYS A 138 3.05 -17.50 8.45
C LYS A 138 2.54 -18.58 7.49
N GLY A 139 2.59 -18.29 6.20
CA GLY A 139 2.35 -19.25 5.13
C GLY A 139 1.38 -18.74 4.06
N ASP A 140 0.82 -19.67 3.30
CA ASP A 140 -0.03 -19.36 2.17
C ASP A 140 -1.47 -19.05 2.61
N TYR A 141 -1.92 -17.84 2.28
CA TYR A 141 -3.30 -17.42 2.40
C TYR A 141 -3.97 -17.42 1.04
N LEU A 142 -5.20 -17.93 0.98
CA LEU A 142 -6.01 -17.91 -0.24
C LEU A 142 -7.31 -17.16 0.02
N PHE A 143 -7.41 -15.95 -0.51
CA PHE A 143 -8.64 -15.18 -0.51
C PHE A 143 -9.48 -15.56 -1.73
N LEU A 144 -10.75 -15.83 -1.48
CA LEU A 144 -11.73 -16.29 -2.47
C LEU A 144 -12.90 -15.30 -2.46
N ALA A 145 -13.08 -14.58 -3.56
CA ALA A 145 -14.29 -13.81 -3.82
C ALA A 145 -15.15 -14.59 -4.82
N ASN A 146 -16.23 -15.20 -4.33
CA ASN A 146 -17.19 -15.95 -5.13
C ASN A 146 -18.41 -15.09 -5.41
N VAL A 147 -18.86 -15.07 -6.65
CA VAL A 147 -20.15 -14.50 -7.02
C VAL A 147 -21.05 -15.58 -7.54
N TYR A 148 -22.26 -15.64 -6.98
CA TYR A 148 -23.30 -16.57 -7.38
C TYR A 148 -24.40 -15.82 -8.13
N GLY A 149 -24.62 -16.20 -9.38
CA GLY A 149 -25.69 -15.69 -10.25
C GLY A 149 -26.66 -16.81 -10.66
N VAL A 150 -27.88 -16.41 -11.02
CA VAL A 150 -28.89 -17.29 -11.61
C VAL A 150 -29.18 -16.77 -13.02
N ASP A 151 -29.15 -17.65 -14.02
CA ASP A 151 -29.47 -17.40 -15.44
C ASP A 151 -28.61 -16.38 -16.22
N GLU A 152 -27.83 -15.53 -15.57
CA GLU A 152 -26.99 -14.52 -16.23
C GLU A 152 -25.49 -14.64 -15.89
N GLN A 153 -24.65 -14.25 -16.85
CA GLN A 153 -23.20 -14.19 -16.67
C GLN A 153 -22.86 -12.97 -15.83
N VAL A 154 -22.50 -13.21 -14.56
CA VAL A 154 -21.92 -12.18 -13.69
C VAL A 154 -20.43 -12.14 -13.94
N GLU A 155 -19.94 -11.00 -14.41
CA GLU A 155 -18.52 -10.78 -14.64
C GLU A 155 -18.01 -9.73 -13.67
N ILE A 156 -17.01 -10.09 -12.86
CA ILE A 156 -16.21 -9.10 -12.15
C ILE A 156 -15.02 -8.78 -13.03
N PHE A 157 -14.90 -7.51 -13.40
CA PHE A 157 -13.72 -6.92 -13.98
C PHE A 157 -13.04 -6.00 -12.95
N ASN A 158 -11.74 -5.77 -13.05
CA ASN A 158 -10.97 -4.98 -12.08
C ASN A 158 -11.11 -5.46 -10.61
N SER A 159 -11.03 -6.77 -10.39
CA SER A 159 -11.03 -7.35 -9.04
C SER A 159 -9.65 -7.17 -8.40
N LYS A 160 -9.60 -6.39 -7.32
CA LYS A 160 -8.37 -5.96 -6.66
C LYS A 160 -8.42 -6.25 -5.16
N LEU A 161 -7.43 -6.99 -4.67
CA LEU A 161 -7.23 -7.20 -3.24
C LEU A 161 -5.98 -6.43 -2.79
N ILE A 162 -6.15 -5.59 -1.78
CA ILE A 162 -5.10 -4.75 -1.20
C ILE A 162 -4.91 -5.18 0.24
N LEU A 163 -3.68 -5.46 0.63
CA LEU A 163 -3.28 -5.70 2.00
C LEU A 163 -2.49 -4.49 2.50
N GLY A 164 -3.04 -3.77 3.47
CA GLY A 164 -2.42 -2.59 4.07
C GLY A 164 -1.23 -2.98 4.95
N GLY A 165 -0.04 -3.04 4.38
CA GLY A 165 1.18 -3.27 5.16
C GLY A 165 1.58 -2.11 6.08
N LYS A 166 2.61 -2.37 6.88
CA LYS A 166 3.35 -1.38 7.69
C LYS A 166 4.62 -0.89 6.97
N ALA A 167 5.11 -1.69 6.03
CA ALA A 167 6.20 -1.34 5.13
C ALA A 167 5.69 -1.04 3.70
N PHE A 168 6.23 0.00 3.08
CA PHE A 168 5.80 0.53 1.78
C PHE A 168 7.00 0.85 0.90
N GLY A 169 7.06 0.29 -0.29
CA GLY A 169 8.07 0.62 -1.31
C GLY A 169 9.53 0.59 -0.84
N LEU A 170 10.44 1.06 -1.69
CA LEU A 170 11.86 1.09 -1.33
C LEU A 170 12.23 2.23 -0.38
N MET A 171 11.51 3.36 -0.44
CA MET A 171 11.83 4.56 0.33
C MET A 171 10.79 4.86 1.43
N GLY A 172 9.75 4.05 1.56
CA GLY A 172 8.64 4.36 2.46
C GLY A 172 7.64 5.34 1.85
N THR A 173 6.76 5.83 2.72
CA THR A 173 5.72 6.79 2.41
C THR A 173 5.79 7.97 3.38
N ASP A 174 5.23 9.12 2.96
CA ASP A 174 5.05 10.29 3.84
C ASP A 174 3.85 10.13 4.80
N GLU A 175 3.57 11.16 5.61
CA GLU A 175 2.43 11.18 6.54
C GLU A 175 1.07 11.07 5.82
N LEU A 176 1.00 11.45 4.54
CA LEU A 176 -0.18 11.33 3.68
C LEU A 176 -0.20 10.02 2.87
N ARG A 177 0.68 9.07 3.20
CA ARG A 177 0.85 7.77 2.53
C ARG A 177 1.27 7.86 1.05
N ARG A 178 1.84 8.99 0.62
CA ARG A 178 2.37 9.14 -0.75
C ARG A 178 3.74 8.49 -0.85
N ASP A 179 4.03 7.87 -1.99
CA ASP A 179 5.33 7.24 -2.24
C ASP A 179 6.46 8.29 -2.27
N LEU A 180 7.40 8.16 -1.34
CA LEU A 180 8.56 9.06 -1.22
C LEU A 180 9.54 8.88 -2.38
N MET A 181 9.61 7.69 -2.99
CA MET A 181 10.56 7.43 -4.05
C MET A 181 10.26 8.29 -5.28
N VAL A 182 8.99 8.45 -5.63
CA VAL A 182 8.58 9.35 -6.73
C VAL A 182 8.99 10.79 -6.42
N GLY A 183 8.74 11.27 -5.20
CA GLY A 183 9.15 12.61 -4.78
C GLY A 183 10.66 12.83 -4.90
N LEU A 184 11.45 11.87 -4.45
CA LEU A 184 12.92 11.92 -4.53
C LEU A 184 13.42 11.88 -5.97
N LEU A 185 12.90 11.00 -6.81
CA LEU A 185 13.32 10.89 -8.21
C LEU A 185 13.04 12.17 -9.02
N TRP A 186 11.92 12.84 -8.73
CA TRP A 186 11.57 14.11 -9.37
C TRP A 186 12.36 15.31 -8.80
N GLY A 187 12.61 15.33 -7.50
CA GLY A 187 13.31 16.45 -6.84
C GLY A 187 14.83 16.41 -6.99
N THR A 188 15.43 15.21 -7.02
CA THR A 188 16.89 15.03 -6.99
C THR A 188 17.61 15.71 -8.16
N PRO A 189 17.17 15.58 -9.43
CA PRO A 189 17.87 16.21 -10.56
C PRO A 189 17.90 17.73 -10.47
N LEU A 190 16.79 18.35 -10.03
CA LEU A 190 16.70 19.80 -9.88
C LEU A 190 17.59 20.31 -8.75
N ALA A 191 17.54 19.65 -7.58
CA ALA A 191 18.39 19.99 -6.44
C ALA A 191 19.88 19.86 -6.79
N LEU A 192 20.26 18.79 -7.49
CA LEU A 192 21.63 18.56 -7.94
C LEU A 192 22.06 19.61 -8.97
N PHE A 193 21.19 19.96 -9.93
CA PHE A 193 21.48 21.00 -10.92
C PHE A 193 21.74 22.35 -10.26
N ILE A 194 20.87 22.79 -9.34
CA ILE A 194 21.05 24.06 -8.63
C ILE A 194 22.34 24.02 -7.81
N GLY A 195 22.58 22.94 -7.06
CA GLY A 195 23.79 22.79 -6.25
C GLY A 195 25.07 22.91 -7.08
N ILE A 196 25.13 22.20 -8.21
CA ILE A 196 26.29 22.24 -9.12
C ILE A 196 26.42 23.62 -9.79
N ALA A 197 25.32 24.19 -10.29
CA ALA A 197 25.33 25.48 -10.96
C ALA A 197 25.81 26.61 -10.03
N VAL A 198 25.32 26.63 -8.78
CA VAL A 198 25.74 27.60 -7.76
C VAL A 198 27.19 27.37 -7.37
N ALA A 199 27.62 26.12 -7.17
CA ALA A 199 29.01 25.80 -6.86
C ALA A 199 29.97 26.30 -7.96
N VAL A 200 29.70 25.93 -9.23
CA VAL A 200 30.52 26.36 -10.37
C VAL A 200 30.49 27.88 -10.54
N GLY A 201 29.31 28.50 -10.46
CA GLY A 201 29.15 29.94 -10.56
C GLY A 201 29.92 30.70 -9.47
N SER A 202 29.84 30.23 -8.23
CA SER A 202 30.55 30.84 -7.09
C SER A 202 32.07 30.75 -7.26
N VAL A 203 32.59 29.62 -7.74
CA VAL A 203 34.03 29.43 -8.00
C VAL A 203 34.50 30.35 -9.12
N ILE A 204 33.75 30.47 -10.22
CA ILE A 204 34.10 31.36 -11.34
C ILE A 204 34.13 32.82 -10.88
N VAL A 205 33.08 33.28 -10.21
CA VAL A 205 32.99 34.65 -9.71
C VAL A 205 34.08 34.93 -8.68
N GLY A 206 34.28 34.01 -7.72
CA GLY A 206 35.33 34.11 -6.71
C GLY A 206 36.74 34.15 -7.31
N LEU A 207 37.00 33.36 -8.37
CA LEU A 207 38.28 33.36 -9.06
C LEU A 207 38.53 34.66 -9.81
N ILE A 208 37.55 35.18 -10.56
CA ILE A 208 37.66 36.48 -11.24
C ILE A 208 37.91 37.58 -10.21
N TYR A 209 37.16 37.57 -9.11
CA TYR A 209 37.28 38.52 -8.01
C TYR A 209 38.68 38.48 -7.38
N GLY A 210 39.17 37.28 -7.02
CA GLY A 210 40.48 37.08 -6.41
C GLY A 210 41.64 37.44 -7.34
N VAL A 211 41.58 37.04 -8.60
CA VAL A 211 42.60 37.38 -9.61
C VAL A 211 42.65 38.89 -9.83
N TYR A 212 41.49 39.56 -9.93
CA TYR A 212 41.44 41.01 -10.13
C TYR A 212 42.00 41.79 -8.93
N ALA A 213 41.69 41.37 -7.70
CA ALA A 213 42.26 41.94 -6.48
C ALA A 213 43.80 41.80 -6.45
N GLY A 214 44.29 40.58 -6.72
CA GLY A 214 45.72 40.26 -6.72
C GLY A 214 46.52 40.95 -7.84
N PHE A 215 45.95 41.14 -9.03
CA PHE A 215 46.65 41.77 -10.16
C PHE A 215 46.87 43.27 -9.97
N LYS A 216 45.86 44.01 -9.47
CA LYS A 216 45.92 45.48 -9.40
C LYS A 216 46.53 45.99 -8.09
N GLY A 217 46.37 45.24 -7.00
CA GLY A 217 47.01 45.48 -5.69
C GLY A 217 46.67 46.81 -5.00
N ARG A 218 47.19 46.98 -3.78
CA ARG A 218 47.09 48.20 -2.93
C ARG A 218 45.65 48.63 -2.61
N LYS A 219 45.11 49.65 -3.30
CA LYS A 219 43.82 50.26 -2.94
C LYS A 219 42.61 49.45 -3.39
N THR A 220 42.72 48.76 -4.53
CA THR A 220 41.64 47.90 -5.03
C THR A 220 41.49 46.64 -4.19
N ASP A 221 42.60 46.08 -3.70
CA ASP A 221 42.59 44.91 -2.83
C ASP A 221 41.92 45.23 -1.48
N GLU A 222 42.31 46.35 -0.86
CA GLU A 222 41.71 46.80 0.40
C GLU A 222 40.20 47.09 0.25
N ALA A 223 39.77 47.74 -0.84
CA ALA A 223 38.34 47.99 -1.08
C ALA A 223 37.53 46.70 -1.28
N LEU A 224 38.11 45.71 -1.96
CA LEU A 224 37.48 44.41 -2.19
C LEU A 224 37.38 43.62 -0.87
N MET A 225 38.47 43.52 -0.10
CA MET A 225 38.43 42.89 1.23
C MET A 225 37.37 43.53 2.15
N ARG A 226 37.26 44.86 2.17
CA ARG A 226 36.23 45.55 2.97
C ARG A 226 34.81 45.22 2.54
N PHE A 227 34.57 45.07 1.24
CA PHE A 227 33.26 44.66 0.73
C PHE A 227 32.91 43.23 1.18
N ASN A 228 33.88 42.32 1.09
CA ASN A 228 33.72 40.95 1.59
C ASN A 228 33.41 40.91 3.09
N ASP A 229 34.10 41.70 3.90
CA ASP A 229 33.85 41.80 5.35
C ASP A 229 32.41 42.24 5.66
N VAL A 230 31.85 43.17 4.86
CA VAL A 230 30.45 43.62 5.02
C VAL A 230 29.47 42.50 4.69
N ILE A 231 29.72 41.72 3.64
CA ILE A 231 28.87 40.57 3.30
C ILE A 231 28.90 39.53 4.42
N TYR A 232 30.09 39.20 4.94
CA TYR A 232 30.23 38.24 6.04
C TYR A 232 29.67 38.73 7.37
N ALA A 233 29.52 40.04 7.55
CA ALA A 233 28.93 40.63 8.74
C ALA A 233 27.39 40.61 8.75
N LEU A 234 26.74 40.31 7.60
CA LEU A 234 25.29 40.16 7.50
C LEU A 234 24.90 38.71 7.86
N PRO A 235 23.86 38.52 8.70
CA PRO A 235 23.43 37.20 9.16
C PRO A 235 22.72 36.38 8.09
#